data_AF-A0A3N5EMM8-F1
#
_entry.id   AF-A0A3N5EMM8-F1
#
_cell.length_a   1.000
_cell.length_b   1.000
_cell.length_c   1.000
_cell.angle_alpha   90.00
_cell.angle_beta   90.00
_cell.angle_gamma   90.00
#
_symmetry.space_group_name_H-M   'P 1'
#
loop_
_entity.id
_entity.type
_entity.pdbx_description
1 polymer ?
#
loop_
_entity_poly.entity_id
_entity_poly.type
_entity_poly.pdbx_seq_one_letter_code
_entity_poly.pdbx_strand_id
1 'polypeptide(L)'
;MHNLVLKQPYLSILTLFLVKFYGCIGYKPQMHACQNCGVPTATGREYSFNYLGGGIICSNCPATRHQTSIRISHGTMKILQSAQDLQLDKLHRLKFSGNIVDESLNVLHHYGRHLFQREIISWGMLDNFRLQIR
;
A
#
# COMPACT_ATOMS: atom_id res chain seq x y z
N MET A 1 10.86 6.41 26.40
CA MET A 1 10.61 5.80 25.08
C MET A 1 10.41 6.96 24.11
N HIS A 2 11.28 7.09 23.11
CA HIS A 2 11.43 8.33 22.35
C HIS A 2 10.15 8.64 21.55
N ASN A 3 9.62 9.85 21.70
CA ASN A 3 8.45 10.38 21.01
C ASN A 3 8.68 10.37 19.48
N LEU A 4 8.42 9.23 18.82
CA LEU A 4 8.02 9.25 17.42
C LEU A 4 6.61 9.82 17.40
N VAL A 5 6.56 11.15 17.28
CA VAL A 5 5.35 11.94 17.16
C VAL A 5 4.52 11.33 16.01
N LEU A 6 3.42 10.62 16.29
CA LEU A 6 2.61 9.93 15.27
C LEU A 6 1.77 10.91 14.42
N LYS A 7 2.42 11.93 13.85
CA LYS A 7 1.83 12.84 12.87
C LYS A 7 1.91 12.18 11.48
N GLN A 8 1.01 12.60 10.57
CA GLN A 8 0.97 12.12 9.17
C GLN A 8 2.35 12.01 8.46
N PRO A 9 3.34 12.90 8.70
CA PRO A 9 4.67 12.76 8.11
C PRO A 9 5.36 11.42 8.43
N TYR A 10 5.18 10.88 9.65
CA TYR A 10 5.82 9.62 10.06
C TYR A 10 5.15 8.39 9.46
N LEU A 11 3.82 8.40 9.32
CA LEU A 11 3.09 7.33 8.63
C LEU A 11 3.42 7.31 7.13
N SER A 12 3.67 8.48 6.55
CA SER A 12 4.16 8.60 5.17
C SER A 12 5.56 7.99 5.03
N ILE A 13 6.46 8.26 5.98
CA ILE A 13 7.80 7.62 6.02
C ILE A 13 7.68 6.11 6.15
N LEU A 14 6.83 5.59 7.04
CA LEU A 14 6.60 4.15 7.17
C LEU A 14 6.10 3.53 5.86
N THR A 15 5.18 4.22 5.18
CA THR A 15 4.66 3.77 3.88
C THR A 15 5.78 3.67 2.84
N LEU A 16 6.62 4.70 2.74
CA LEU A 16 7.77 4.72 1.83
C LEU A 16 8.78 3.62 2.15
N PHE A 17 9.07 3.41 3.45
CA PHE A 17 9.94 2.34 3.90
C PHE A 17 9.42 0.97 3.45
N LEU A 18 8.14 0.65 3.69
CA LEU A 18 7.56 -0.64 3.32
C LEU A 18 7.59 -0.87 1.80
N VAL A 19 7.24 0.14 1.01
CA VAL A 19 7.30 0.06 -0.46
C VAL A 19 8.71 -0.26 -0.95
N LYS A 20 9.72 0.45 -0.43
CA LYS A 20 11.11 0.22 -0.81
C LYS A 20 11.62 -1.13 -0.31
N PHE A 21 11.31 -1.48 0.93
CA PHE A 21 11.68 -2.76 1.53
C PHE A 21 11.18 -3.93 0.67
N TYR A 22 9.89 -3.96 0.32
CA TYR A 22 9.32 -4.98 -0.55
C TYR A 22 9.99 -5.04 -1.93
N GLY A 23 10.36 -3.89 -2.50
CA GLY A 23 11.17 -3.84 -3.71
C GLY A 23 12.53 -4.50 -3.54
N CYS A 24 13.25 -4.20 -2.46
CA CYS A 24 14.59 -4.74 -2.20
C CYS A 24 14.60 -6.27 -2.02
N ILE A 25 13.54 -6.84 -1.45
CA ILE A 25 13.44 -8.29 -1.23
C ILE A 25 12.78 -9.04 -2.40
N GLY A 26 12.53 -8.39 -3.54
CA GLY A 26 11.98 -9.03 -4.75
C GLY A 26 10.45 -9.17 -4.76
N TYR A 27 9.74 -8.58 -3.80
CA TYR A 27 8.29 -8.64 -3.65
C TYR A 27 7.61 -7.31 -3.99
N LYS A 28 8.11 -6.59 -5.01
CA LYS A 28 7.54 -5.30 -5.41
C LYS A 28 6.05 -5.46 -5.79
N PRO A 29 5.11 -4.76 -5.12
CA PRO A 29 3.69 -4.85 -5.45
C PRO A 29 3.39 -4.39 -6.88
N GLN A 30 2.59 -5.15 -7.64
CA GLN A 30 2.27 -4.84 -9.03
C GLN A 30 1.03 -3.95 -9.13
N MET A 31 1.23 -2.67 -9.49
CA MET A 31 0.14 -1.69 -9.57
C MET A 31 -0.07 -1.12 -10.97
N HIS A 32 0.76 -1.44 -11.96
CA HIS A 32 0.71 -0.81 -13.29
C HIS A 32 -0.37 -1.39 -14.22
N ALA A 33 -0.70 -2.66 -14.04
CA ALA A 33 -1.68 -3.38 -14.83
C ALA A 33 -2.42 -4.38 -13.96
N CYS A 34 -3.63 -4.75 -14.38
CA CYS A 34 -4.39 -5.82 -13.74
C CYS A 34 -3.60 -7.13 -13.82
N GLN A 35 -3.32 -7.76 -12.67
CA GLN A 35 -2.57 -9.02 -12.63
C GLN A 35 -3.31 -10.17 -13.35
N ASN A 36 -4.63 -10.06 -13.50
CA ASN A 36 -5.45 -11.11 -14.11
C ASN A 36 -5.58 -10.98 -15.63
N CYS A 37 -5.78 -9.76 -16.16
CA CYS A 37 -6.00 -9.55 -17.60
C CYS A 37 -4.88 -8.77 -18.31
N GLY A 38 -3.87 -8.28 -17.58
CA GLY A 38 -2.75 -7.52 -18.13
C GLY A 38 -3.10 -6.10 -18.59
N VAL A 39 -4.38 -5.69 -18.55
CA VAL A 39 -4.79 -4.34 -18.99
C VAL A 39 -4.21 -3.28 -18.05
N PRO A 40 -3.52 -2.24 -18.58
CA PRO A 40 -2.99 -1.15 -17.77
C PRO A 40 -4.04 -0.42 -16.95
N THR A 41 -3.62 0.17 -15.82
CA THR A 41 -4.51 1.00 -15.01
C THR A 41 -5.03 2.21 -15.77
N ALA A 42 -6.33 2.45 -15.67
CA ALA A 42 -7.03 3.57 -16.26
C ALA A 42 -7.95 4.25 -15.24
N THR A 43 -8.11 5.57 -15.37
CA THR A 43 -9.07 6.38 -14.61
C THR A 43 -10.51 5.90 -14.86
N GLY A 44 -11.39 6.01 -13.86
CA GLY A 44 -12.80 5.65 -13.98
C GLY A 44 -13.10 4.15 -13.83
N ARG A 45 -12.08 3.31 -13.64
CA ARG A 45 -12.24 1.89 -13.31
C ARG A 45 -11.92 1.64 -11.84
N GLU A 46 -12.67 0.76 -11.21
CA GLU A 46 -12.38 0.32 -9.83
C GLU A 46 -11.32 -0.78 -9.82
N TYR A 47 -10.49 -0.78 -8.78
CA TYR A 47 -9.45 -1.78 -8.56
C TYR A 47 -9.44 -2.23 -7.11
N SER A 48 -9.04 -3.48 -6.92
CA SER A 48 -8.70 -4.03 -5.61
C SER A 48 -7.29 -4.59 -5.65
N PHE A 49 -6.51 -4.38 -4.58
CA PHE A 49 -5.24 -5.06 -4.40
C PHE A 49 -5.46 -6.45 -3.82
N ASN A 50 -5.00 -7.48 -4.52
CA ASN A 50 -5.06 -8.85 -4.06
C ASN A 50 -3.74 -9.21 -3.35
N TYR A 51 -3.78 -9.35 -2.03
CA TYR A 51 -2.56 -9.56 -1.25
C TYR A 51 -1.95 -10.97 -1.40
N LEU A 52 -2.67 -11.94 -1.97
CA LEU A 52 -2.08 -13.25 -2.30
C LEU A 52 -1.21 -13.18 -3.56
N GLY A 53 -1.72 -12.51 -4.60
CA GLY A 53 -1.01 -12.33 -5.87
C GLY A 53 0.01 -11.18 -5.86
N GLY A 54 -0.08 -10.27 -4.88
CA GLY A 54 0.80 -9.11 -4.79
C GLY A 54 0.53 -8.04 -5.85
N GLY A 55 -0.66 -8.03 -6.45
CA GLY A 55 -1.01 -7.12 -7.52
C GLY A 55 -2.47 -6.70 -7.52
N ILE A 56 -2.77 -5.69 -8.34
CA ILE A 56 -4.13 -5.16 -8.48
C ILE A 56 -4.98 -6.00 -9.43
N ILE A 57 -6.27 -6.09 -9.16
CA ILE A 57 -7.29 -6.70 -10.01
C ILE A 57 -8.33 -5.64 -10.33
N CYS A 58 -8.66 -5.51 -11.62
CA CYS A 58 -9.65 -4.54 -12.08
C CYS A 58 -11.07 -5.11 -12.00
N SER A 59 -12.07 -4.26 -11.75
CA SER A 59 -13.48 -4.66 -11.57
C SER A 59 -14.10 -5.48 -12.71
N ASN A 60 -13.50 -5.48 -13.90
CA ASN A 60 -13.95 -6.29 -15.05
C ASN A 60 -13.52 -7.75 -14.94
N CYS A 61 -12.56 -8.08 -14.05
CA CYS A 61 -12.13 -9.45 -13.82
C CYS A 61 -12.99 -10.10 -12.70
N PRO A 62 -13.43 -11.37 -12.87
CA PRO A 62 -14.21 -12.08 -11.87
C PRO A 62 -13.49 -12.16 -10.51
N ALA A 63 -12.16 -12.23 -10.55
CA ALA A 63 -11.29 -12.34 -9.37
C ALA A 63 -11.26 -11.09 -8.46
N THR A 64 -11.99 -10.02 -8.79
CA THR A 64 -12.00 -8.78 -7.98
C THR A 64 -12.67 -8.97 -6.62
N ARG A 65 -13.59 -9.95 -6.49
CA ARG A 65 -14.43 -10.15 -5.29
C ARG A 65 -13.90 -11.20 -4.31
N HIS A 66 -12.63 -11.59 -4.41
CA HIS A 66 -12.04 -12.53 -3.46
C HIS A 66 -11.92 -11.89 -2.07
N GLN A 67 -12.06 -12.70 -1.02
CA GLN A 67 -11.85 -12.27 0.37
C GLN A 67 -10.44 -11.73 0.63
N THR A 68 -9.52 -12.00 -0.30
CA THR A 68 -8.13 -11.55 -0.25
C THR A 68 -7.87 -10.25 -0.99
N SER A 69 -8.92 -9.53 -1.36
CA SER A 69 -8.85 -8.30 -2.14
C SER A 69 -9.26 -7.10 -1.29
N ILE A 70 -8.43 -6.06 -1.30
CA ILE A 70 -8.64 -4.78 -0.60
C ILE A 70 -8.90 -3.71 -1.65
N ARG A 71 -10.05 -3.02 -1.57
CA ARG A 71 -10.33 -1.89 -2.46
C ARG A 71 -9.26 -0.81 -2.31
N ILE A 72 -8.80 -0.28 -3.43
CA ILE A 72 -7.75 0.75 -3.46
C ILE A 72 -8.13 1.85 -4.45
N SER A 73 -7.98 3.11 -4.03
CA SER A 73 -8.26 4.25 -4.90
C SER A 73 -7.19 4.42 -5.96
N HIS A 74 -7.56 5.05 -7.08
CA HIS A 74 -6.60 5.37 -8.14
C HIS A 74 -5.48 6.31 -7.65
N GLY A 75 -5.80 7.24 -6.73
CA GLY A 75 -4.81 8.14 -6.13
C GLY A 75 -3.75 7.38 -5.32
N THR A 76 -4.18 6.43 -4.49
CA THR A 76 -3.27 5.57 -3.73
C THR A 76 -2.39 4.73 -4.65
N MET A 77 -2.96 4.10 -5.69
CA MET A 77 -2.15 3.35 -6.66
C MET A 77 -1.08 4.23 -7.32
N LYS A 78 -1.43 5.45 -7.72
CA LYS A 78 -0.47 6.38 -8.34
C LYS A 78 0.66 6.81 -7.40
N ILE A 79 0.34 7.07 -6.13
CA ILE A 79 1.36 7.40 -5.13
C ILE A 79 2.27 6.21 -4.85
N LEU A 80 1.72 4.99 -4.75
CA LEU A 80 2.53 3.78 -4.54
C LEU A 80 3.40 3.44 -5.75
N GLN A 81 2.90 3.57 -6.98
CA GLN A 81 3.71 3.47 -8.22
C GLN A 81 4.87 4.49 -8.18
N SER A 82 4.56 5.76 -7.87
CA SER A 82 5.59 6.80 -7.80
C SER A 82 6.63 6.54 -6.70
N ALA A 83 6.21 6.01 -5.55
CA ALA A 83 7.11 5.62 -4.46
C ALA A 83 8.01 4.43 -4.86
N GLN A 84 7.52 3.51 -5.69
CA GLN A 84 8.32 2.42 -6.23
C GLN A 84 9.42 2.94 -7.16
N ASP A 85 9.08 3.83 -8.09
CA ASP A 85 9.95 4.21 -9.20
C ASP A 85 10.91 5.36 -8.90
N LEU A 86 10.56 6.25 -7.96
CA LEU A 86 11.43 7.37 -7.59
C LEU A 86 12.69 6.93 -6.86
N GLN A 87 13.80 7.62 -7.12
CA GLN A 87 15.04 7.47 -6.36
C GLN A 87 14.85 7.97 -4.91
N LEU A 88 15.65 7.42 -3.99
CA LEU A 88 15.52 7.65 -2.54
C LEU A 88 15.59 9.14 -2.17
N ASP A 89 16.52 9.87 -2.78
CA ASP A 89 16.74 11.31 -2.63
C ASP A 89 15.53 12.15 -3.09
N LYS A 90 14.64 11.59 -3.91
CA LYS A 90 13.46 12.27 -4.47
C LYS A 90 12.15 11.93 -3.76
N LEU A 91 12.13 10.98 -2.81
CA LEU A 91 10.90 10.54 -2.14
C LEU A 91 10.22 11.65 -1.34
N HIS A 92 10.98 12.65 -0.85
CA HIS A 92 10.45 13.81 -0.13
C HIS A 92 9.46 14.66 -0.96
N ARG A 93 9.46 14.48 -2.29
CA ARG A 93 8.55 15.18 -3.21
C ARG A 93 7.13 14.61 -3.18
N LEU A 94 6.96 13.37 -2.72
CA LEU A 94 5.65 12.73 -2.64
C LEU A 94 4.81 13.37 -1.54
N LYS A 95 3.59 13.78 -1.90
CA LYS A 95 2.62 14.35 -0.97
C LYS A 95 1.55 13.32 -0.67
N PHE A 96 1.51 12.92 0.59
CA PHE A 96 0.52 11.99 1.10
C PHE A 96 -0.61 12.79 1.77
N SER A 97 -1.85 12.52 1.38
CA SER A 97 -3.02 12.90 2.16
C SER A 97 -3.36 11.78 3.17
N GLY A 98 -4.11 12.10 4.22
CA GLY A 98 -4.48 11.12 5.25
C GLY A 98 -5.12 9.84 4.67
N ASN A 99 -6.07 9.99 3.75
CA ASN A 99 -6.74 8.84 3.11
C ASN A 99 -5.76 7.97 2.29
N ILE A 100 -4.80 8.58 1.60
CA ILE A 100 -3.80 7.85 0.81
C ILE A 100 -2.86 7.07 1.74
N VAL A 101 -2.42 7.67 2.86
CA VAL A 101 -1.61 6.97 3.86
C VAL A 101 -2.39 5.79 4.42
N ASP A 102 -3.66 6.00 4.78
CA ASP A 102 -4.48 4.97 5.41
C ASP A 102 -4.71 3.77 4.47
N GLU A 103 -5.08 4.03 3.22
CA GLU A 103 -5.21 2.98 2.20
C GLU A 103 -3.88 2.27 1.92
N SER A 104 -2.78 3.03 1.81
CA SER A 104 -1.45 2.48 1.55
C SER A 104 -1.01 1.52 2.65
N LEU A 105 -1.10 1.95 3.92
CA LEU A 105 -0.71 1.12 5.06
C LEU A 105 -1.59 -0.10 5.19
N ASN A 106 -2.89 0.01 4.94
CA ASN A 106 -3.80 -1.14 4.94
C ASN A 106 -3.36 -2.20 3.91
N VAL A 107 -3.12 -1.78 2.66
CA VAL A 107 -2.65 -2.68 1.59
C VAL A 107 -1.29 -3.30 1.92
N LEU A 108 -0.32 -2.48 2.33
CA LEU A 108 1.05 -2.92 2.60
C LEU A 108 1.13 -3.83 3.84
N HIS A 109 0.28 -3.63 4.83
CA HIS A 109 0.20 -4.48 6.02
C HIS A 109 -0.30 -5.87 5.67
N HIS A 110 -1.47 -5.96 5.04
CA HIS A 110 -2.04 -7.25 4.64
C HIS A 110 -1.12 -8.01 3.68
N TYR A 111 -0.45 -7.29 2.77
CA TYR A 111 0.54 -7.88 1.90
C TYR A 111 1.76 -8.43 2.66
N GLY A 112 2.33 -7.64 3.57
CA GLY A 112 3.45 -8.08 4.41
C GLY A 112 3.08 -9.27 5.28
N ARG A 113 1.91 -9.25 5.92
CA ARG A 113 1.40 -10.37 6.73
C ARG A 113 1.31 -11.65 5.92
N HIS A 114 0.78 -11.57 4.70
CA HIS A 114 0.72 -12.71 3.80
C HIS A 114 2.12 -13.17 3.39
N LEU A 115 2.98 -12.25 2.98
CA LEU A 115 4.32 -12.55 2.49
C LEU A 115 5.18 -13.26 3.55
N PHE A 116 5.18 -12.73 4.78
CA PHE A 116 6.01 -13.26 5.86
C PHE A 116 5.32 -14.35 6.68
N GLN A 117 4.04 -14.63 6.41
CA GLN A 117 3.21 -15.57 7.15
C GLN A 117 3.20 -15.29 8.67
N ARG A 118 3.38 -14.01 9.03
CA ARG A 118 3.55 -13.53 10.40
C ARG A 118 3.00 -12.12 10.52
N GLU A 119 2.46 -11.80 11.69
CA GLU A 119 2.06 -10.43 12.02
C GLU A 119 3.27 -9.61 12.46
N ILE A 120 3.29 -8.33 12.09
CA ILE A 120 4.18 -7.36 12.75
C ILE A 120 3.58 -7.08 14.12
N ILE A 121 4.21 -7.57 15.20
CA ILE A 121 3.69 -7.45 16.58
C ILE A 121 3.34 -6.00 16.93
N SER A 122 4.21 -5.05 16.55
CA SER A 122 4.02 -3.63 16.81
C SER A 122 2.95 -2.96 15.94
N TRP A 123 2.34 -3.65 14.97
CA TRP A 123 1.31 -3.08 14.11
C TRP A 123 0.01 -2.80 14.85
N GLY A 124 -0.40 -3.68 15.77
CA GLY A 124 -1.58 -3.44 16.61
C GLY A 124 -1.42 -2.18 17.47
N MET A 125 -0.20 -1.88 17.90
CA MET A 125 0.11 -0.63 18.60
C MET A 125 -0.04 0.58 17.67
N LEU A 126 0.43 0.49 16.42
CA LEU A 126 0.25 1.53 15.41
C LEU A 126 -1.24 1.84 15.15
N ASP A 127 -2.07 0.81 15.00
CA ASP A 127 -3.51 0.98 14.76
C ASP A 127 -4.23 1.62 15.94
N ASN A 128 -3.92 1.20 17.18
CA ASN A 128 -4.47 1.80 18.39
C ASN A 128 -4.16 3.30 18.48
N PHE A 129 -2.93 3.70 18.17
CA PHE A 129 -2.57 5.11 18.21
C PHE A 129 -3.23 5.93 17.08
N ARG A 130 -3.46 5.34 15.91
CA ARG A 130 -4.17 6.01 14.80
C ARG A 130 -5.62 6.31 15.14
N LEU A 131 -6.28 5.45 15.93
CA LEU A 131 -7.65 5.67 16.40
C LEU A 131 -7.78 6.80 17.42
N GLN A 132 -6.72 7.13 18.15
CA GLN A 132 -6.71 8.18 19.19
C GLN A 132 -6.48 9.60 18.63
N ILE A 133 -6.08 9.72 17.36
CA ILE A 133 -5.71 10.99 16.71
C ILE A 133 -6.80 11.46 15.71
N ARG A 134 -7.80 10.62 15.43
CA ARG A 134 -9.00 10.99 14.67
C ARG A 134 -10.04 11.59 15.59
#